data_AF-A0A2M7N334-F1
#
_entry.id   AF-A0A2M7N334-F1
#
_cell.length_a   1.000
_cell.length_b   1.000
_cell.length_c   1.000
_cell.angle_alpha   90.00
_cell.angle_beta   90.00
_cell.angle_gamma   90.00
#
_symmetry.space_group_name_H-M   'P 1'
#
loop_
_entity.id
_entity.type
_entity.pdbx_description
1 polymer ?
#
loop_
_entity_poly.entity_id
_entity_poly.type
_entity_poly.pdbx_seq_one_letter_code
_entity_poly.pdbx_strand_id
1 'polypeptide(L)'
;MENAIVKKYEKIIEENMDYILNLYYQFEDKKPIMLYNIQEKRIYAYPPYEFIADQSENSRKKILSQYEDAVINNQIVIFIKDSENKKLMSYTFDIE
;
A
#
# COMPACT_ATOMS: atom_id res chain seq x y z
N MET A 1 -19.71 11.45 -0.41
CA MET A 1 -18.37 12.02 -0.16
C MET A 1 -17.30 10.93 -0.11
N GLU A 2 -17.48 9.86 0.68
CA GLU A 2 -16.52 8.75 0.78
C GLU A 2 -16.18 8.09 -0.58
N ASN A 3 -17.20 7.86 -1.41
CA ASN A 3 -17.02 7.32 -2.77
C ASN A 3 -16.15 8.18 -3.70
N ALA A 4 -16.04 9.49 -3.47
CA ALA A 4 -15.20 10.35 -4.32
C ALA A 4 -13.72 10.24 -3.94
N ILE A 5 -13.42 10.08 -2.65
CA ILE A 5 -12.06 9.93 -2.14
C ILE A 5 -11.51 8.55 -2.51
N VAL A 6 -12.31 7.49 -2.37
CA VAL A 6 -11.90 6.14 -2.77
C VAL A 6 -11.55 6.10 -4.27
N LYS A 7 -12.43 6.63 -5.12
CA LYS A 7 -12.18 6.74 -6.56
C LYS A 7 -10.92 7.56 -6.89
N LYS A 8 -10.67 8.64 -6.15
CA LYS A 8 -9.44 9.43 -6.30
C LYS A 8 -8.19 8.58 -6.02
N TYR A 9 -8.22 7.76 -4.96
CA TYR A 9 -7.07 6.94 -4.58
C TYR A 9 -6.85 5.77 -5.53
N GLU A 10 -7.92 5.09 -5.95
CA GLU A 10 -7.86 4.05 -6.99
C GLU A 10 -7.22 4.61 -8.27
N LYS A 11 -7.69 5.77 -8.73
CA LYS A 11 -7.12 6.45 -9.89
C LYS A 11 -5.63 6.79 -9.72
N ILE A 12 -5.20 7.24 -8.53
CA ILE A 12 -3.78 7.50 -8.26
C ILE A 12 -2.96 6.22 -8.38
N ILE A 13 -3.46 5.11 -7.87
CA ILE A 13 -2.78 3.81 -7.96
C ILE A 13 -2.69 3.38 -9.42
N GLU A 14 -3.81 3.39 -10.16
CA GLU A 14 -3.86 3.04 -11.58
C GLU A 14 -2.86 3.86 -12.41
N GLU A 15 -2.83 5.19 -12.23
CA GLU A 15 -1.90 6.09 -12.94
C GLU A 15 -0.42 5.84 -12.61
N ASN A 16 -0.12 5.16 -11.50
CA ASN A 16 1.25 4.90 -11.03
C ASN A 16 1.61 3.40 -11.00
N MET A 17 0.74 2.51 -11.47
CA MET A 17 0.93 1.08 -11.26
C MET A 17 2.23 0.55 -11.86
N ASP A 18 2.58 0.97 -13.06
CA ASP A 18 3.84 0.56 -13.69
C ASP A 18 5.04 0.90 -12.81
N TYR A 19 5.05 2.09 -12.20
CA TYR A 19 6.14 2.50 -11.31
C TYR A 19 6.12 1.74 -9.98
N ILE A 20 4.93 1.45 -9.45
CA ILE A 20 4.75 0.64 -8.23
C ILE A 20 5.29 -0.76 -8.45
N LEU A 21 4.91 -1.43 -9.55
CA LEU A 21 5.37 -2.78 -9.87
C LEU A 21 6.87 -2.81 -10.12
N ASN A 22 7.40 -1.87 -10.91
CA ASN A 22 8.84 -1.78 -11.14
C ASN A 22 9.64 -1.64 -9.82
N LEU A 23 9.16 -0.81 -8.88
CA LEU A 23 9.80 -0.68 -7.58
C LEU A 23 9.62 -1.93 -6.71
N TYR A 24 8.45 -2.56 -6.75
CA TYR A 24 8.19 -3.81 -6.03
C TYR A 24 9.14 -4.91 -6.49
N TYR A 25 9.27 -5.11 -7.82
CA TYR A 25 10.13 -6.15 -8.40
C TYR A 25 11.62 -5.96 -8.06
N GLN A 26 12.08 -4.74 -7.79
CA GLN A 26 13.44 -4.50 -7.30
C GLN A 26 13.71 -5.10 -5.91
N PHE A 27 12.66 -5.38 -5.14
CA PHE A 27 12.73 -5.87 -3.76
C PHE A 27 11.79 -7.05 -3.52
N GLU A 28 11.38 -7.78 -4.57
CA GLU A 28 10.37 -8.85 -4.51
C GLU A 28 10.71 -9.92 -3.48
N ASP A 29 12.01 -10.23 -3.31
CA ASP A 29 12.53 -11.17 -2.33
C ASP A 29 12.14 -10.81 -0.89
N LYS A 30 11.91 -9.52 -0.63
CA LYS A 30 11.53 -8.97 0.68
C LYS A 30 10.03 -8.78 0.83
N LYS A 31 9.25 -8.98 -0.23
CA LYS A 31 7.78 -8.81 -0.27
C LYS A 31 7.35 -7.49 0.38
N PRO A 32 7.82 -6.34 -0.13
CA PRO A 32 7.62 -5.06 0.53
C PRO A 32 6.14 -4.65 0.54
N ILE A 33 5.76 -3.89 1.56
CA ILE A 33 4.54 -3.10 1.52
C ILE A 33 4.85 -1.81 0.75
N MET A 34 4.02 -1.49 -0.25
CA MET A 34 4.17 -0.27 -1.03
C MET A 34 3.40 0.86 -0.36
N LEU A 35 3.97 2.06 -0.32
CA LEU A 35 3.31 3.26 0.20
C LEU A 35 3.44 4.40 -0.80
N TYR A 36 2.31 4.88 -1.32
CA TYR A 36 2.24 6.13 -2.07
C TYR A 36 1.87 7.27 -1.13
N ASN A 37 2.75 8.27 -1.02
CA ASN A 37 2.50 9.49 -0.27
C ASN A 37 2.00 10.60 -1.21
N ILE A 38 0.73 11.01 -1.05
CA ILE A 38 0.08 11.97 -1.96
C ILE A 38 0.76 13.33 -1.90
N GLN A 39 1.13 13.80 -0.71
CA GLN A 39 1.72 15.12 -0.53
C GLN A 39 3.13 15.21 -1.11
N GLU A 40 3.89 14.12 -1.04
CA GLU A 40 5.25 14.06 -1.60
C GLU A 40 5.29 13.63 -3.06
N LYS A 41 4.20 13.04 -3.57
CA LYS A 41 4.14 12.36 -4.89
C LYS A 41 5.26 11.33 -5.04
N ARG A 42 5.43 10.50 -4.01
CA ARG A 42 6.51 9.51 -3.91
C ARG A 42 5.98 8.16 -3.49
N ILE A 43 6.66 7.12 -4.00
CA ILE A 43 6.40 5.72 -3.66
C ILE A 43 7.58 5.20 -2.86
N TYR A 44 7.26 4.49 -1.78
CA TYR A 44 8.21 3.86 -0.89
C TYR A 44 7.92 2.36 -0.84
N ALA A 45 8.97 1.56 -0.82
CA ALA A 45 8.90 0.13 -0.51
C ALA A 45 9.39 -0.06 0.93
N TYR A 46 8.53 -0.54 1.82
CA TYR A 46 8.86 -0.76 3.22
C TYR A 46 9.01 -2.24 3.56
N PRO A 47 9.94 -2.60 4.46
CA PRO A 47 9.92 -3.88 5.12
C PRO A 47 8.56 -4.07 5.83
N PRO A 48 7.84 -5.18 5.58
CA PRO A 48 6.44 -5.32 5.97
C PRO A 48 6.26 -5.28 7.49
N TYR A 49 7.09 -6.01 8.23
CA TYR A 49 6.98 -6.10 9.69
C TYR A 49 7.34 -4.79 10.40
N GLU A 50 8.30 -4.02 9.87
CA GLU A 50 8.64 -2.69 10.40
C GLU A 50 7.49 -1.71 10.15
N PHE A 51 6.95 -1.69 8.93
CA PHE A 51 5.80 -0.85 8.60
C PHE A 51 4.57 -1.16 9.48
N ILE A 52 4.29 -2.44 9.72
CA ILE A 52 3.21 -2.90 10.60
C ILE A 52 3.48 -2.48 12.04
N ALA A 53 4.70 -2.69 12.54
CA ALA A 53 5.07 -2.33 13.91
C ALA A 53 4.87 -0.83 14.20
N ASP A 54 5.04 0.04 13.22
CA ASP A 54 4.83 1.49 13.40
C ASP A 54 3.35 1.91 13.46
N GLN A 55 2.41 0.99 13.26
CA GLN A 55 0.98 1.26 13.32
C GLN A 55 0.41 1.16 14.74
N SER A 56 -0.76 1.77 14.95
CA SER A 56 -1.54 1.59 16.18
C SER A 56 -1.90 0.11 16.41
N GLU A 57 -2.04 -0.30 17.67
CA GLU A 57 -2.35 -1.69 18.03
C GLU A 57 -3.61 -2.22 17.32
N ASN A 58 -4.64 -1.38 17.21
CA ASN A 58 -5.90 -1.70 16.51
C ASN A 58 -5.69 -1.94 15.02
N SER A 59 -4.77 -1.21 14.39
CA SER A 59 -4.48 -1.32 12.96
C SER A 59 -3.54 -2.49 12.64
N ARG A 60 -2.60 -2.82 13.55
CA ARG A 60 -1.59 -3.87 13.35
C ARG A 60 -2.18 -5.21 12.92
N LYS A 61 -3.17 -5.71 13.66
CA LYS A 61 -3.79 -7.02 13.36
C LYS A 61 -4.45 -7.04 12.00
N LYS A 62 -5.16 -5.96 11.64
CA LYS A 62 -5.85 -5.86 10.35
C LYS A 62 -4.86 -5.81 9.19
N ILE A 63 -3.81 -5.00 9.32
CA ILE A 63 -2.80 -4.85 8.26
C ILE A 63 -1.99 -6.14 8.11
N LEU A 64 -1.62 -6.77 9.23
CA LEU A 64 -0.89 -8.04 9.20
C LEU A 64 -1.69 -9.12 8.45
N SER A 65 -2.98 -9.28 8.80
CA SER A 65 -3.85 -10.24 8.10
C SER A 65 -3.95 -9.93 6.61
N GLN A 66 -4.21 -8.68 6.22
CA GLN A 66 -4.29 -8.31 4.80
C GLN A 66 -2.98 -8.58 4.06
N TYR A 67 -1.84 -8.31 4.69
CA TYR A 67 -0.52 -8.54 4.10
C TYR A 67 -0.23 -10.04 3.93
N GLU A 68 -0.48 -10.84 4.96
CA GLU A 68 -0.28 -12.30 4.90
C GLU A 68 -1.17 -12.93 3.83
N ASP A 69 -2.45 -12.52 3.77
CA ASP A 69 -3.39 -12.97 2.73
C ASP A 69 -2.89 -12.58 1.33
N ALA A 70 -2.43 -11.33 1.14
CA ALA A 70 -1.92 -10.87 -0.14
C ALA A 70 -0.70 -11.69 -0.59
N VAL A 71 0.24 -11.96 0.32
CA VAL A 71 1.44 -12.76 0.02
C VAL A 71 1.07 -14.19 -0.40
N ILE A 72 0.07 -14.80 0.24
CA ILE A 72 -0.40 -16.15 -0.11
C ILE A 72 -1.01 -16.16 -1.52
N ASN A 73 -1.70 -15.08 -1.91
CA ASN A 73 -2.41 -14.97 -3.18
C ASN A 73 -1.55 -14.36 -4.31
N ASN A 74 -0.24 -14.19 -4.12
CA ASN A 74 0.65 -13.53 -5.08
C ASN A 74 0.20 -12.09 -5.42
N GLN A 75 -0.15 -11.33 -4.38
CA GLN A 75 -0.64 -9.97 -4.49
C GLN A 75 0.30 -8.99 -3.78
N ILE A 76 0.29 -7.74 -4.24
CA ILE A 76 0.91 -6.61 -3.52
C ILE A 76 -0.09 -5.89 -2.64
N VAL A 77 0.39 -5.37 -1.52
CA VAL A 77 -0.36 -4.40 -0.70
C VAL A 77 0.19 -3.01 -0.93
N ILE A 78 -0.71 -2.09 -1.31
CA ILE A 78 -0.40 -0.69 -1.57
C ILE A 78 -1.17 0.18 -0.59
N PHE A 79 -0.45 1.01 0.15
CA PHE A 79 -1.01 2.03 1.01
C PHE A 79 -1.00 3.40 0.33
N ILE A 80 -2.08 4.15 0.50
CA ILE A 80 -2.19 5.57 0.14
C ILE A 80 -2.19 6.38 1.42
N LYS A 81 -1.15 7.20 1.61
CA LYS A 81 -1.06 8.18 2.70
C LYS A 81 -1.51 9.54 2.18
N ASP A 82 -2.61 10.02 2.76
CA ASP A 82 -3.13 11.37 2.56
C ASP A 82 -3.15 12.10 3.91
N SER A 83 -2.09 12.84 4.18
CA SER A 83 -1.93 13.58 5.43
C SER A 83 -2.89 14.77 5.56
N GLU A 84 -3.29 15.39 4.45
CA GLU A 84 -4.27 16.49 4.45
C GLU A 84 -5.65 16.00 4.92
N ASN A 85 -6.07 14.83 4.43
CA ASN A 85 -7.35 14.21 4.83
C ASN A 85 -7.22 13.29 6.06
N LYS A 86 -6.02 13.15 6.64
CA LYS A 86 -5.70 12.22 7.74
C LYS A 86 -6.14 10.78 7.43
N LYS A 87 -5.90 10.33 6.21
CA LYS A 87 -6.26 8.99 5.73
C LYS A 87 -5.01 8.15 5.45
N LEU A 88 -5.09 6.90 5.85
CA LEU A 88 -4.21 5.82 5.41
C LEU A 88 -5.12 4.69 4.94
N MET A 89 -5.15 4.46 3.64
CA MET A 89 -5.99 3.44 3.00
C MET A 89 -5.10 2.38 2.38
N SER A 90 -5.49 1.11 2.46
CA SER A 90 -4.79 0.00 1.82
C SER A 90 -5.62 -0.62 0.72
N TYR A 91 -4.93 -1.11 -0.31
CA TYR A 91 -5.47 -1.79 -1.47
C TYR A 91 -4.60 -3.01 -1.76
N THR A 92 -5.19 -4.02 -2.39
CA THR A 92 -4.50 -5.25 -2.78
C THR A 92 -4.66 -5.46 -4.28
N PHE A 93 -3.58 -5.82 -4.97
CA PHE A 93 -3.57 -6.02 -6.42
C PHE A 93 -2.81 -7.29 -6.77
N ASP A 94 -3.28 -8.01 -7.79
CA ASP A 94 -2.59 -9.17 -8.33
C ASP A 94 -1.26 -8.78 -8.99
N ILE A 95 -0.27 -9.64 -8.81
CA ILE A 95 1.01 -9.58 -9.51
C ILE A 95 0.90 -10.60 -10.64
N GLU A 96 0.76 -10.11 -11.88
CA GLU A 96 0.74 -10.95 -13.10
C GLU A 96 2.09 -11.60 -13.41
#